data_AF-A0A938LJX1-F1
#
_entry.id   AF-A0A938LJX1-F1
#
_cell.length_a   1.000
_cell.length_b   1.000
_cell.length_c   1.000
_cell.angle_alpha   90.00
_cell.angle_beta   90.00
_cell.angle_gamma   90.00
#
_symmetry.space_group_name_H-M   'P 1'
#
loop_
_entity.id
_entity.type
_entity.pdbx_description
1 polymer ?
#
loop_
_entity_poly.entity_id
_entity_poly.type
_entity_poly.pdbx_seq_one_letter_code
_entity_poly.pdbx_strand_id
1 'polypeptide(L)'
;MATLEPARIGKRGAFVIPARLRKRFGIREGSIVIAEEREDGILVRPAVVMPFERYTPERRAEFLLNNAVGADDYAQAVEEVRRMGLDPDKMDHVKPPGA
;
A
#
# COMPACT_ATOMS: atom_id res chain seq x y z
N MET A 1 28.32 -21.88 0.30
CA MET A 1 27.64 -22.97 -0.44
C MET A 1 26.17 -23.01 -0.05
N ALA A 2 25.26 -23.12 -1.03
CA ALA A 2 23.86 -23.41 -0.75
C ALA A 2 23.77 -24.79 -0.09
N THR A 3 23.19 -24.87 1.10
CA THR A 3 22.95 -26.15 1.77
C THR A 3 21.57 -26.63 1.36
N LEU A 4 21.52 -27.79 0.70
CA LEU A 4 20.28 -28.44 0.31
C LEU A 4 19.77 -29.24 1.51
N GLU A 5 18.66 -28.79 2.10
CA GLU A 5 17.96 -29.50 3.18
C GLU A 5 16.62 -30.00 2.64
N PRO A 6 16.32 -31.30 2.72
CA PRO A 6 15.04 -31.83 2.26
C PRO A 6 13.91 -31.22 3.10
N ALA A 7 12.88 -30.72 2.42
CA ALA A 7 11.69 -30.16 3.04
C ALA A 7 10.48 -31.05 2.75
N ARG A 8 9.50 -31.03 3.66
CA ARG A 8 8.31 -31.88 3.56
C ARG A 8 7.12 -31.07 3.07
N ILE A 9 6.31 -31.71 2.24
CA ILE A 9 5.00 -31.22 1.84
C ILE A 9 3.94 -32.03 2.61
N GLY A 10 3.06 -31.33 3.32
CA GLY A 10 1.93 -31.95 4.01
C GLY A 10 0.78 -32.31 3.06
N LYS A 11 -0.24 -33.02 3.56
CA LYS A 11 -1.37 -33.53 2.78
C LYS A 11 -2.10 -32.49 1.90
N ARG A 12 -2.05 -31.21 2.28
CA ARG A 12 -2.72 -30.09 1.59
C ARG A 12 -1.75 -29.10 0.93
N GLY A 13 -0.54 -29.53 0.59
CA GLY A 13 0.46 -28.64 -0.03
C GLY A 13 1.19 -27.74 0.96
N ALA A 14 1.04 -27.94 2.27
CA ALA A 14 1.75 -27.17 3.28
C ALA A 14 3.26 -27.46 3.21
N PHE A 15 4.05 -26.46 2.82
CA PHE A 15 5.50 -26.55 2.72
C PHE A 15 6.16 -26.21 4.06
N VAL A 16 6.84 -27.18 4.67
CA VAL A 16 7.56 -26.96 5.93
C VAL A 16 8.96 -26.46 5.63
N ILE A 17 9.17 -25.15 5.78
CA ILE A 17 10.48 -24.52 5.63
C ILE A 17 11.42 -25.01 6.75
N PRO A 18 12.61 -25.56 6.42
CA PRO A 18 13.61 -25.97 7.40
C PRO A 18 13.99 -24.85 8.38
N ALA A 19 14.22 -25.22 9.64
CA ALA A 19 14.42 -24.27 10.74
C ALA A 19 15.57 -23.29 10.50
N ARG A 20 16.65 -23.75 9.86
CA ARG A 20 17.82 -22.91 9.54
C ARG A 20 17.47 -21.81 8.54
N LEU A 21 16.70 -22.13 7.50
CA LEU A 21 16.26 -21.15 6.51
C LEU A 21 15.29 -20.13 7.13
N ARG A 22 14.35 -20.58 7.96
CA ARG A 22 13.44 -19.68 8.69
C ARG A 22 14.21 -18.66 9.53
N LYS A 23 15.20 -19.11 10.31
CA LYS A 23 16.05 -18.23 11.14
C LYS A 23 16.86 -17.25 10.29
N ARG A 24 17.46 -17.72 9.20
CA ARG A 24 18.27 -16.89 8.31
C ARG A 24 17.47 -15.77 7.65
N PHE A 25 16.24 -16.05 7.23
CA PHE A 25 15.38 -15.11 6.52
C PHE A 25 14.35 -14.41 7.43
N GLY A 26 14.45 -14.60 8.75
CA GLY A 26 13.54 -13.96 9.72
C GLY A 26 12.08 -14.42 9.61
N ILE A 27 11.80 -15.56 8.97
CA ILE A 27 10.44 -16.09 8.80
C ILE A 27 10.00 -16.75 10.10
N ARG A 28 8.91 -16.27 10.68
CA ARG A 28 8.30 -16.76 11.92
C ARG A 28 6.86 -17.21 11.63
N GLU A 29 6.23 -17.80 12.62
CA GLU A 29 4.78 -18.06 12.55
C GLU A 29 4.02 -16.75 12.28
N GLY A 30 3.06 -16.79 11.37
CA GLY A 30 2.29 -15.62 10.94
C GLY A 30 3.02 -14.66 9.98
N SER A 31 4.28 -14.91 9.62
CA SER A 31 4.96 -14.09 8.61
C SER A 31 4.25 -14.18 7.26
N ILE A 32 4.08 -13.04 6.60
CA ILE A 32 3.59 -12.98 5.22
C ILE A 32 4.76 -13.28 4.29
N VAL A 33 4.51 -14.13 3.30
CA VAL A 33 5.48 -14.47 2.26
C VAL A 33 4.79 -14.41 0.90
N ILE A 34 5.57 -14.15 -0.14
CA ILE A 34 5.13 -14.27 -1.54
C ILE A 34 5.74 -15.56 -2.08
N ALA A 35 4.90 -16.40 -2.66
CA ALA A 35 5.30 -17.55 -3.47
C ALA A 35 5.13 -17.17 -4.94
N GLU A 36 6.24 -17.18 -5.68
CA GLU A 36 6.29 -16.78 -7.09
C GLU A 36 6.76 -17.96 -7.95
N GLU A 37 6.06 -18.21 -9.05
CA GLU A 37 6.48 -19.18 -10.06
C GLU A 37 7.69 -18.66 -10.83
N ARG A 38 8.71 -19.50 -10.98
CA ARG A 38 9.95 -19.26 -11.73
C ARG A 38 10.23 -20.48 -12.60
N GLU A 39 11.07 -20.32 -13.62
CA GLU A 39 11.48 -21.41 -14.53
C GLU A 39 12.08 -22.61 -13.78
N ASP A 40 12.76 -22.35 -12.66
CA ASP A 40 13.45 -23.33 -11.83
C ASP A 40 12.67 -23.75 -10.57
N GLY A 41 11.44 -23.26 -10.38
CA GLY A 41 10.56 -23.68 -9.29
C GLY A 41 9.80 -22.54 -8.62
N ILE A 42 9.68 -22.60 -7.29
CA ILE A 42 8.91 -21.62 -6.49
C ILE A 42 9.88 -20.78 -5.67
N LEU A 43 9.92 -19.47 -5.94
CA LEU A 43 10.64 -18.51 -5.12
C LEU A 43 9.75 -18.05 -3.96
N VAL A 44 10.16 -18.35 -2.73
CA VAL A 44 9.49 -17.87 -1.51
C VAL A 44 10.30 -16.73 -0.91
N ARG A 45 9.70 -15.53 -0.83
CA ARG A 45 10.35 -14.34 -0.25
C ARG A 45 9.51 -13.72 0.89
N PRO A 46 10.14 -13.25 1.98
CA PRO A 46 9.44 -12.48 3.01
C PRO A 46 8.71 -11.26 2.41
N ALA A 47 7.55 -10.96 2.97
CA ALA A 47 6.73 -9.82 2.57
C ALA A 47 6.10 -9.15 3.78
N VAL A 48 5.63 -7.92 3.58
CA VAL A 48 4.89 -7.13 4.56
C VAL A 48 3.60 -6.62 3.92
N VAL A 49 2.54 -6.54 4.71
CA VAL A 49 1.27 -5.92 4.29
C VAL A 49 1.26 -4.52 4.85
N MET A 50 1.22 -3.54 3.95
CA MET A 50 1.14 -2.13 4.32
C MET A 50 -0.24 -1.60 3.92
N PRO A 51 -0.91 -0.82 4.78
CA PRO A 51 -2.06 -0.06 4.34
C PRO A 51 -1.61 0.91 3.24
N PHE A 52 -2.39 0.99 2.16
CA PHE A 52 -2.18 1.95 1.08
C PHE A 52 -3.42 2.80 0.95
N GLU A 53 -3.26 4.12 1.09
CA GLU A 53 -4.34 5.07 0.83
C GLU A 53 -4.28 5.49 -0.64
N ARG A 54 -5.38 5.25 -1.37
CA ARG A 54 -5.48 5.64 -2.77
C ARG A 54 -5.92 7.11 -2.87
N TYR A 55 -5.05 7.96 -3.41
CA TYR A 55 -5.40 9.36 -3.69
C TYR A 55 -6.18 9.47 -5.01
N THR A 56 -7.48 9.20 -4.93
CA THR A 56 -8.42 9.45 -6.04
C THR A 56 -8.47 10.95 -6.37
N PRO A 57 -9.01 11.35 -7.54
CA PRO A 57 -9.21 12.76 -7.84
C PRO A 57 -9.97 13.52 -6.74
N GLU A 58 -11.02 12.90 -6.18
CA GLU A 58 -11.82 13.47 -5.10
C GLU A 58 -10.99 13.65 -3.83
N ARG A 59 -10.22 12.63 -3.44
CA ARG A 59 -9.32 12.71 -2.28
C ARG A 59 -8.26 13.81 -2.43
N ARG A 60 -7.75 13.99 -3.65
CA ARG A 60 -6.82 15.10 -3.96
C ARG A 60 -7.52 16.46 -3.87
N ALA A 61 -8.74 16.56 -4.37
CA ALA A 61 -9.54 17.78 -4.29
C ALA A 61 -9.87 18.16 -2.84
N GLU A 62 -10.25 17.19 -2.00
CA GLU A 62 -10.39 17.39 -0.55
C GLU A 62 -9.11 17.97 0.05
N PHE A 63 -7.93 17.44 -0.31
CA PHE A 63 -6.66 17.96 0.21
C PHE A 63 -6.35 19.37 -0.27
N LEU A 64 -6.62 19.69 -1.54
CA LEU A 64 -6.40 21.05 -2.07
C LEU A 64 -7.24 22.06 -1.28
N LEU A 65 -8.51 21.73 -1.04
CA LEU A 65 -9.44 22.64 -0.37
C LEU A 65 -9.18 22.74 1.14
N ASN A 66 -8.91 21.63 1.82
CA ASN A 66 -8.67 21.63 3.28
C ASN A 66 -7.30 22.20 3.68
N ASN A 67 -6.31 22.21 2.79
CA ASN A 67 -5.00 22.80 3.08
C ASN A 67 -4.91 24.28 2.72
N ALA A 68 -5.96 24.87 2.16
CA ALA A 68 -5.99 26.30 1.88
C ALA A 68 -5.91 27.10 3.20
N VAL A 69 -4.97 28.05 3.30
CA VAL A 69 -4.74 28.80 4.55
C VAL A 69 -5.70 29.99 4.70
N GLY A 70 -6.13 30.58 3.59
CA GLY A 70 -6.99 31.76 3.57
C GLY A 70 -7.74 31.93 2.25
N ALA A 71 -8.49 33.02 2.11
CA ALA A 71 -9.42 33.25 0.99
C ALA A 71 -8.77 33.13 -0.40
N ASP A 72 -7.62 33.79 -0.61
CA ASP A 72 -6.94 33.79 -1.91
C ASP A 72 -6.43 32.39 -2.29
N ASP A 73 -5.92 31.65 -1.31
CA ASP A 73 -5.43 30.27 -1.47
C ASP A 73 -6.59 29.31 -1.74
N TYR A 74 -7.71 29.50 -1.05
CA TYR A 74 -8.93 28.73 -1.27
C TYR A 74 -9.53 28.97 -2.66
N ALA A 75 -9.52 30.21 -3.14
CA ALA A 75 -9.97 30.53 -4.50
C ALA A 75 -9.13 29.78 -5.55
N GLN A 76 -7.80 29.72 -5.38
CA GLN A 76 -6.92 28.95 -6.26
C GLN A 76 -7.19 27.44 -6.17
N ALA A 77 -7.38 26.91 -4.96
CA ALA A 77 -7.73 25.51 -4.75
C ALA A 77 -9.04 25.15 -5.45
N VAL A 78 -10.06 26.00 -5.36
CA VAL A 78 -11.36 25.84 -6.04
C VAL A 78 -11.19 25.81 -7.57
N GLU A 79 -10.38 26.69 -8.14
CA GLU A 79 -10.10 26.68 -9.58
C GLU A 79 -9.40 25.39 -10.02
N GLU A 80 -8.46 24.89 -9.24
CA GLU A 80 -7.76 23.65 -9.53
C GLU A 80 -8.72 22.44 -9.44
N VAL A 81 -9.59 22.38 -8.44
CA VAL A 81 -10.60 21.32 -8.33
C VAL A 81 -11.56 21.33 -9.52
N ARG A 82 -11.97 22.51 -9.99
CA ARG A 82 -12.78 22.64 -11.22
C ARG A 82 -12.03 22.16 -12.45
N ARG A 83 -10.72 22.45 -12.56
CA ARG A 83 -9.86 21.97 -13.66
C ARG A 83 -9.73 20.45 -13.67
N MET A 84 -9.81 19.81 -12.51
CA MET A 84 -9.88 18.35 -12.37
C MET A 84 -11.23 17.77 -12.81
N GLY A 85 -12.21 18.59 -13.18
CA GLY A 85 -13.56 18.17 -13.57
C GLY A 85 -14.47 17.85 -12.39
N LEU A 86 -14.11 18.31 -11.19
CA LEU A 86 -14.83 18.05 -9.95
C LEU A 86 -15.57 19.31 -9.49
N ASP A 87 -16.63 19.10 -8.72
CA ASP A 87 -17.43 20.16 -8.10
C ASP A 87 -16.89 20.43 -6.68
N PRO A 88 -16.25 21.59 -6.42
CA PRO A 88 -15.63 21.89 -5.12
C PRO A 88 -16.63 21.82 -3.97
N ASP A 89 -17.89 22.24 -4.19
CA ASP A 89 -18.92 22.29 -3.15
C ASP A 89 -19.42 20.88 -2.74
N LYS A 90 -19.04 19.84 -3.48
CA LYS A 90 -19.33 18.43 -3.16
C LYS A 90 -18.19 17.70 -2.47
N MET A 91 -17.02 18.33 -2.35
CA MET A 91 -15.86 17.73 -1.67
C MET A 91 -15.98 17.93 -0.16
N ASP A 92 -15.57 16.94 0.62
CA ASP A 92 -15.55 17.04 2.08
C ASP A 92 -14.42 17.97 2.54
N HIS A 93 -14.75 19.24 2.79
CA HIS A 93 -13.77 20.23 3.23
C HIS A 93 -14.40 21.35 4.07
N VAL A 94 -13.56 21.97 4.90
CA VAL A 94 -13.91 23.17 5.66
C VAL A 94 -13.24 24.38 5.02
N LYS A 95 -14.03 25.44 4.78
CA LYS A 95 -13.52 26.69 4.23
C LYS A 95 -12.60 27.39 5.24
N PRO A 96 -11.43 27.90 4.80
CA PRO A 96 -10.57 28.67 5.69
C PRO A 96 -11.19 30.03 6.04
N PRO A 97 -10.66 30.73 7.05
CA PRO A 97 -11.14 32.05 7.40
C PRO A 97 -11.12 33.03 6.21
N GLY A 98 -12.27 33.68 5.97
CA GLY A 98 -12.43 34.69 4.92
C GLY A 98 -12.84 34.16 3.54
N ALA A 99 -13.00 32.85 3.38
CA ALA A 99 -13.45 32.19 2.15
C ALA A 99 -14.98 32.03 2.02
#